data_AF-A0A7C2F4Z6-F1
#
_entry.id   AF-A0A7C2F4Z6-F1
#
_cell.length_a   1.000
_cell.length_b   1.000
_cell.length_c   1.000
_cell.angle_alpha   90.00
_cell.angle_beta   90.00
_cell.angle_gamma   90.00
#
_symmetry.space_group_name_H-M   'P 1'
#
loop_
_entity.id
_entity.type
_entity.pdbx_description
1 polymer ?
#
loop_
_entity_poly.entity_id
_entity_poly.type
_entity_poly.pdbx_seq_one_letter_code
_entity_poly.pdbx_strand_id
1 'polypeptide(L)'
;SEEEGIILYGFPSPWQRRLFDLLITVGGVGPKLALNLMSATEPERLARAIALKDTRTLRALPGVGAKLAERLVLELADKVAELTFEQRIERLKVASHAPADLEALLTGLVQLGYSRRDASSALQAALQENPDADEQTLMRLALARLAPRR
;
A
#
# COMPACT_ATOMS: atom_id res chain seq x y z
N SER A 1 -38.27 13.63 -12.89
CA SER A 1 -37.42 12.62 -12.25
C SER A 1 -36.02 12.87 -12.76
N GLU A 2 -35.19 13.60 -12.00
CA GLU A 2 -33.78 13.70 -12.34
C GLU A 2 -33.21 12.30 -12.16
N GLU A 3 -32.74 11.72 -13.27
CA GLU A 3 -32.01 10.47 -13.25
C GLU A 3 -30.76 10.70 -12.40
N GLU A 4 -30.66 10.04 -11.24
CA GLU A 4 -29.42 9.98 -10.47
C GLU A 4 -28.36 9.34 -11.37
N GLY A 5 -27.55 10.19 -12.01
CA GLY A 5 -26.48 9.76 -12.90
C GLY A 5 -25.44 8.92 -12.15
N ILE A 6 -24.67 8.13 -12.89
CA ILE A 6 -23.55 7.38 -12.33
C ILE A 6 -22.45 8.36 -11.90
N ILE A 7 -22.09 8.33 -10.62
CA ILE A 7 -20.98 9.12 -10.06
C ILE A 7 -19.77 8.20 -9.85
N LEU A 8 -18.61 8.62 -10.34
CA LEU A 8 -17.35 7.93 -10.14
C LEU A 8 -16.49 8.68 -9.11
N TYR A 9 -15.87 7.93 -8.20
CA TYR A 9 -14.95 8.44 -7.19
C TYR A 9 -13.55 7.86 -7.43
N GLY A 10 -12.56 8.74 -7.61
CA GLY A 10 -11.16 8.37 -7.83
C GLY A 10 -10.33 8.50 -6.55
N PHE A 11 -9.37 7.59 -6.37
CA PHE A 11 -8.45 7.57 -5.23
C PHE A 11 -7.00 7.36 -5.69
N PRO A 12 -6.02 8.03 -5.06
CA PRO A 12 -4.61 7.90 -5.44
C PRO A 12 -4.01 6.54 -5.04
N SER A 13 -4.65 5.79 -4.14
CA SER A 13 -4.21 4.45 -3.77
C SER A 13 -5.38 3.51 -3.47
N PRO A 14 -5.18 2.18 -3.63
CA PRO A 14 -6.17 1.19 -3.22
C PRO A 14 -6.53 1.26 -1.73
N TRP A 15 -5.57 1.64 -0.89
CA TRP A 15 -5.77 1.80 0.55
C TRP A 15 -6.75 2.93 0.86
N GLN A 16 -6.61 4.08 0.20
CA GLN A 16 -7.54 5.20 0.37
C GLN A 16 -8.94 4.86 -0.14
N ARG A 17 -9.05 4.12 -1.26
CA ARG A 17 -10.35 3.60 -1.72
C ARG A 17 -11.02 2.72 -0.65
N ARG A 18 -10.28 1.79 -0.05
CA ARG A 18 -10.83 0.92 1.02
C ARG A 18 -11.26 1.71 2.24
N LEU A 19 -10.51 2.73 2.64
CA LEU A 19 -10.91 3.63 3.72
C LEU A 19 -12.21 4.36 3.39
N PHE A 20 -12.36 4.87 2.16
CA PHE A 20 -13.61 5.48 1.70
C PHE A 20 -14.78 4.50 1.75
N ASP A 21 -14.59 3.28 1.23
CA ASP A 21 -15.61 2.23 1.23
C ASP A 21 -16.06 1.91 2.66
N LEU A 22 -15.13 1.87 3.64
CA LEU A 22 -15.47 1.70 5.06
C LEU A 22 -16.27 2.90 5.60
N LEU A 23 -15.84 4.13 5.31
CA LEU A 23 -16.51 5.33 5.82
C LEU A 23 -17.99 5.39 5.39
N ILE A 24 -18.29 5.10 4.13
CA ILE A 24 -19.66 5.17 3.61
C ILE A 24 -20.59 4.04 4.13
N THR A 25 -20.04 3.04 4.83
CA THR A 25 -20.86 2.03 5.51
C THR A 25 -21.50 2.54 6.80
N VAL A 26 -20.97 3.64 7.35
CA VAL A 26 -21.44 4.20 8.62
C VAL A 26 -22.71 5.02 8.40
N GLY A 27 -23.75 4.71 9.16
CA GLY A 27 -25.00 5.47 9.12
C GLY A 27 -24.79 6.97 9.38
N GLY A 28 -25.14 7.81 8.41
CA GLY A 28 -24.93 9.26 8.46
C GLY A 28 -23.64 9.74 7.77
N VAL A 29 -22.84 8.84 7.19
CA VAL A 29 -21.70 9.16 6.34
C VAL A 29 -22.02 8.80 4.89
N GLY A 30 -22.38 9.81 4.09
CA GLY A 30 -22.52 9.64 2.65
C GLY A 30 -21.20 9.85 1.89
N PRO A 31 -21.14 9.54 0.59
CA PRO A 31 -19.94 9.72 -0.25
C PRO A 31 -19.31 11.12 -0.16
N LYS A 32 -20.14 12.17 -0.20
CA LYS A 32 -19.68 13.56 -0.11
C LYS A 32 -19.02 13.86 1.24
N LEU A 33 -19.59 13.35 2.33
CA LEU A 33 -19.00 13.54 3.65
C LEU A 33 -17.70 12.74 3.78
N ALA A 34 -17.68 11.48 3.35
CA ALA A 34 -16.47 10.65 3.38
C ALA A 34 -15.30 11.32 2.64
N LEU A 35 -15.53 11.83 1.43
CA LEU A 35 -14.52 12.60 0.69
C LEU A 35 -14.07 13.85 1.44
N ASN A 36 -15.02 14.63 1.99
CA ASN A 36 -14.67 15.82 2.77
C ASN A 36 -13.79 15.48 3.98
N LEU A 37 -14.08 14.38 4.69
CA LEU A 37 -13.27 13.94 5.83
C LEU A 37 -11.86 13.52 5.39
N MET A 38 -11.75 12.76 4.30
CA MET A 38 -10.47 12.33 3.73
C MET A 38 -9.66 13.48 3.12
N SER A 39 -10.29 14.59 2.76
CA SER A 39 -9.63 15.80 2.24
C SER A 39 -9.33 16.85 3.31
N ALA A 40 -10.08 16.86 4.42
CA ALA A 40 -9.88 17.81 5.52
C ALA A 40 -8.67 17.45 6.41
N THR A 41 -8.17 16.22 6.31
CA THR A 41 -6.98 15.75 7.03
C THR A 41 -6.32 14.62 6.26
N GLU A 42 -5.07 14.31 6.59
CA GLU A 42 -4.38 13.14 6.02
C GLU A 42 -5.21 11.86 6.27
N PRO A 43 -5.53 11.06 5.23
CA PRO A 43 -6.31 9.83 5.37
C PRO A 43 -5.79 8.87 6.44
N GLU A 44 -4.47 8.76 6.60
CA GLU A 44 -3.81 7.97 7.64
C GLU A 44 -4.05 8.55 9.04
N ARG A 45 -4.17 9.87 9.18
CA ARG A 45 -4.52 10.52 10.45
C ARG A 45 -5.98 10.27 10.80
N LEU A 46 -6.89 10.36 9.84
CA LEU A 46 -8.30 9.99 10.02
C LEU A 46 -8.43 8.52 10.47
N ALA A 47 -7.79 7.61 9.74
CA ALA A 47 -7.80 6.19 10.05
C ALA A 47 -7.27 5.90 11.47
N ARG A 48 -6.15 6.52 11.86
CA ARG A 48 -5.62 6.39 13.22
C ARG A 48 -6.57 6.94 14.28
N ALA A 49 -7.20 8.09 14.05
CA ALA A 49 -8.16 8.66 15.00
C ALA A 49 -9.36 7.71 15.22
N ILE A 50 -9.83 7.04 14.18
CA ILE A 50 -10.88 6.01 14.27
C ILE A 50 -10.36 4.79 15.06
N ALA A 51 -9.22 4.23 14.68
CA ALA A 51 -8.65 3.02 15.30
C ALA A 51 -8.32 3.21 16.79
N LEU A 52 -7.82 4.40 17.17
CA LEU A 52 -7.49 4.75 18.56
C LEU A 52 -8.70 5.26 19.36
N LYS A 53 -9.90 5.26 18.75
CA LYS A 53 -11.13 5.78 19.35
C LYS A 53 -10.99 7.24 19.84
N ASP A 54 -10.17 8.04 19.15
CA ASP A 54 -9.94 9.45 19.46
C ASP A 54 -11.10 10.31 18.94
N THR A 55 -12.22 10.24 19.67
CA THR A 55 -13.42 11.01 19.36
C THR A 55 -13.20 12.52 19.41
N ARG A 56 -12.20 13.01 20.15
CA ARG A 56 -11.88 14.44 20.22
C ARG A 56 -11.34 14.93 18.88
N THR A 57 -10.40 14.20 18.29
CA THR A 57 -9.87 14.52 16.96
C THR A 57 -10.94 14.40 15.89
N LEU A 58 -11.79 13.37 15.95
CA LEU A 58 -12.90 13.20 15.00
C LEU A 58 -13.91 14.36 15.06
N ARG A 59 -14.28 14.82 16.25
CA ARG A 59 -15.22 15.95 16.44
C ARG A 59 -14.69 17.30 15.93
N ALA A 60 -13.39 17.42 15.71
CA ALA A 60 -12.80 18.62 15.13
C ALA A 60 -12.97 18.68 13.60
N LEU A 61 -13.37 17.57 12.96
CA LEU A 61 -13.57 17.51 11.52
C LEU A 61 -14.92 18.14 11.11
N PRO A 62 -14.96 18.85 9.97
CA PRO A 62 -16.19 19.49 9.50
C PRO A 62 -17.28 18.44 9.22
N GLY A 63 -18.46 18.65 9.82
CA GLY A 63 -19.60 17.73 9.68
C GLY A 63 -19.59 16.54 10.64
N VAL A 64 -18.62 16.43 11.55
CA VAL A 64 -18.56 15.36 12.56
C VAL A 64 -18.98 15.85 13.93
N GLY A 65 -20.24 15.59 14.28
CA GLY A 65 -20.75 15.83 15.64
C GLY A 65 -20.42 14.71 16.63
N ALA A 66 -20.79 14.90 17.89
CA ALA A 66 -20.54 13.94 18.97
C ALA A 66 -21.06 12.52 18.66
N LYS A 67 -22.32 12.43 18.22
CA LYS A 67 -22.98 11.16 17.85
C LYS A 67 -22.28 10.46 16.69
N LEU A 68 -21.86 11.23 15.68
CA LEU A 68 -21.21 10.66 14.50
C LEU A 68 -19.79 10.18 14.84
N ALA A 69 -19.04 10.92 15.65
CA ALA A 69 -17.73 10.49 16.13
C ALA A 69 -17.80 9.19 16.92
N GLU A 70 -18.79 9.06 17.82
CA GLU A 70 -19.02 7.82 18.58
C GLU A 70 -19.39 6.66 17.66
N ARG A 71 -20.23 6.90 16.66
CA ARG A 71 -20.61 5.88 15.69
C ARG A 71 -19.42 5.43 14.83
N LEU A 72 -18.62 6.36 14.34
CA LEU A 72 -17.41 6.06 13.56
C LEU A 72 -16.48 5.14 14.33
N VAL A 73 -16.19 5.44 15.61
CA VAL A 73 -15.29 4.58 16.41
C VAL A 73 -15.94 3.25 16.77
N LEU A 74 -17.24 3.20 17.02
CA LEU A 74 -17.95 1.96 17.36
C LEU A 74 -17.99 0.99 16.18
N GLU A 75 -18.30 1.48 14.99
CA GLU A 75 -18.55 0.64 13.81
C GLU A 75 -17.26 0.31 13.03
N LEU A 76 -16.24 1.17 13.10
CA LEU A 76 -15.05 1.09 12.23
C LEU A 76 -13.72 0.86 12.94
N ALA A 77 -13.59 1.05 14.27
CA ALA A 77 -12.27 1.00 14.93
C ALA A 77 -11.48 -0.27 14.60
N ASP A 78 -12.09 -1.45 14.72
CA ASP A 78 -11.41 -2.71 14.49
C ASP A 78 -11.07 -2.92 13.01
N LYS A 79 -12.01 -2.61 12.10
CA LYS A 79 -11.81 -2.74 10.64
C LYS A 79 -10.71 -1.80 10.13
N VAL A 80 -10.66 -0.59 10.67
CA VAL A 80 -9.64 0.40 10.31
C VAL A 80 -8.29 0.06 10.95
N ALA A 81 -8.27 -0.52 12.17
CA ALA A 81 -7.06 -1.05 12.76
C ALA A 81 -6.46 -2.17 11.90
N GLU A 82 -7.28 -3.09 11.40
CA GLU A 82 -6.85 -4.13 10.46
C GLU A 82 -6.33 -3.54 9.15
N LEU A 83 -7.08 -2.63 8.53
CA LEU A 83 -6.68 -1.95 7.29
C LEU A 83 -5.35 -1.17 7.44
N THR A 84 -5.12 -0.52 8.58
CA THR A 84 -3.86 0.19 8.86
C THR A 84 -2.71 -0.77 9.13
N PHE A 85 -2.97 -1.91 9.76
CA PHE A 85 -2.00 -2.96 9.96
C PHE A 85 -1.56 -3.58 8.62
N GLU A 86 -2.49 -3.93 7.74
CA GLU A 86 -2.20 -4.40 6.38
C GLU A 86 -1.32 -3.43 5.61
N GLN A 87 -1.65 -2.13 5.63
CA GLN A 87 -0.84 -1.09 4.98
C GLN A 87 0.58 -1.00 5.56
N ARG A 88 0.72 -1.22 6.87
CA ARG A 88 2.03 -1.25 7.51
C ARG A 88 2.83 -2.47 7.09
N ILE A 89 2.20 -3.65 7.03
CA ILE A 89 2.84 -4.86 6.51
C ILE A 89 3.27 -4.68 5.05
N GLU A 90 2.42 -4.10 4.21
CA GLU A 90 2.75 -3.85 2.80
C GLU A 90 3.93 -2.86 2.67
N ARG A 91 3.91 -1.75 3.42
CA ARG A 91 5.05 -0.83 3.47
C ARG A 91 6.31 -1.47 4.02
N LEU A 92 6.18 -2.35 5.00
CA LEU A 92 7.31 -3.10 5.53
C LEU A 92 7.86 -4.05 4.47
N LYS A 93 7.03 -4.76 3.69
CA LYS A 93 7.47 -5.60 2.56
C LYS A 93 8.18 -4.80 1.45
N VAL A 94 7.70 -3.58 1.17
CA VAL A 94 8.35 -2.71 0.19
C VAL A 94 9.67 -2.13 0.74
N ALA A 95 9.72 -1.81 2.03
CA ALA A 95 10.93 -1.29 2.69
C ALA A 95 11.95 -2.40 2.97
N SER A 96 11.48 -3.59 3.34
CA SER A 96 12.22 -4.84 3.42
C SER A 96 12.18 -5.48 2.05
N HIS A 97 12.97 -4.94 1.13
CA HIS A 97 13.56 -5.79 0.10
C HIS A 97 14.11 -7.03 0.82
N ALA A 98 13.33 -8.12 0.76
CA ALA A 98 13.69 -9.39 1.35
C ALA A 98 15.05 -9.81 0.77
N PRO A 99 15.86 -10.60 1.50
CA PRO A 99 17.07 -11.16 0.90
C PRO A 99 16.66 -11.78 -0.42
N ALA A 100 17.26 -11.29 -1.50
CA ALA A 100 16.86 -11.64 -2.85
C ALA A 100 16.67 -13.16 -2.95
N ASP A 101 15.53 -13.61 -3.46
CA ASP A 101 15.34 -15.03 -3.75
C ASP A 101 16.28 -15.37 -4.91
N LEU A 102 17.52 -15.71 -4.55
CA LEU A 102 18.59 -16.00 -5.49
C LEU A 102 18.21 -17.17 -6.41
N GLU A 103 17.39 -18.11 -5.93
CA GLU A 103 16.89 -19.21 -6.75
C GLU A 103 15.83 -18.76 -7.75
N ALA A 104 14.94 -17.84 -7.37
CA ALA A 104 13.99 -17.22 -8.30
C ALA A 104 14.71 -16.40 -9.39
N LEU A 105 15.71 -15.60 -9.00
CA LEU A 105 16.54 -14.83 -9.94
C LEU A 105 17.34 -15.74 -10.89
N LEU A 106 17.94 -16.81 -10.36
CA LEU A 106 18.67 -17.81 -11.14
C LEU A 106 17.74 -18.48 -12.15
N THR A 107 16.54 -18.87 -11.73
CA THR A 107 15.53 -19.50 -12.58
C THR A 107 15.09 -18.55 -13.70
N GLY A 108 14.86 -17.28 -13.40
CA GLY A 108 14.51 -16.26 -14.39
C GLY A 108 15.60 -16.09 -15.46
N LEU A 109 16.88 -16.02 -15.05
CA LEU A 109 18.00 -15.93 -16.00
C LEU A 109 18.13 -17.18 -16.89
N VAL A 110 17.88 -18.37 -16.34
CA VAL A 110 17.88 -19.61 -17.13
C VAL A 110 16.72 -19.63 -18.14
N GLN A 111 15.53 -19.14 -17.76
CA GLN A 111 14.39 -19.02 -18.67
C GLN A 111 14.64 -18.02 -19.81
N LEU A 112 15.49 -17.02 -19.60
CA LEU A 112 15.93 -16.07 -20.64
C LEU A 112 17.00 -16.66 -21.59
N GLY A 113 17.43 -17.91 -21.37
CA GLY A 113 18.36 -18.63 -22.23
C GLY A 113 19.81 -18.59 -21.79
N TYR A 114 20.12 -18.02 -20.62
CA TYR A 114 21.46 -18.08 -20.05
C TYR A 114 21.73 -19.44 -19.40
N SER A 115 22.98 -19.90 -19.44
CA SER A 115 23.34 -21.14 -18.75
C SER A 115 23.23 -20.93 -17.23
N ARG A 116 22.84 -21.97 -16.49
CA ARG A 116 22.75 -21.92 -15.02
C ARG A 116 24.09 -21.50 -14.38
N ARG A 117 25.21 -21.91 -14.98
CA ARG A 117 26.56 -21.54 -14.53
C ARG A 117 26.83 -20.04 -14.68
N ASP A 118 26.52 -19.47 -15.84
CA ASP A 118 26.76 -18.05 -16.10
C ASP A 118 25.82 -17.18 -15.28
N ALA A 119 24.54 -17.57 -15.19
CA ALA A 119 23.54 -16.89 -14.36
C ALA A 119 23.95 -16.85 -12.88
N SER A 120 24.39 -17.99 -12.34
CA SER A 120 24.87 -18.08 -10.95
C SER A 120 26.11 -17.21 -10.72
N SER A 121 27.09 -17.25 -11.63
CA SER A 121 28.29 -16.42 -11.53
C SER A 121 27.99 -14.92 -11.60
N ALA A 122 27.04 -14.51 -12.44
CA ALA A 122 26.65 -13.12 -12.61
C ALA A 122 25.90 -12.58 -11.38
N LEU A 123 24.99 -13.38 -10.81
CA LEU A 123 24.29 -13.05 -9.56
C LEU A 123 25.25 -12.97 -8.37
N GLN A 124 26.18 -13.91 -8.26
CA GLN A 124 27.19 -13.88 -7.19
C GLN A 124 28.07 -12.63 -7.29
N ALA A 125 28.50 -12.26 -8.49
CA ALA A 125 29.27 -11.03 -8.71
C ALA A 125 28.46 -9.75 -8.41
N ALA A 126 27.16 -9.75 -8.71
CA ALA A 126 26.27 -8.63 -8.38
C ALA A 126 26.07 -8.48 -6.86
N LEU A 127 25.94 -9.60 -6.14
CA LEU A 127 25.79 -9.62 -4.69
C LEU A 127 27.07 -9.19 -3.97
N GLN A 128 28.25 -9.54 -4.50
CA GLN A 128 29.54 -9.08 -3.96
C GLN A 128 29.76 -7.58 -4.18
N GLU A 129 29.29 -7.03 -5.30
CA GLU A 129 29.38 -5.60 -5.58
C GLU A 129 28.39 -4.78 -4.73
N ASN A 130 27.20 -5.33 -4.49
CA ASN A 130 26.17 -4.67 -3.69
C ASN A 130 25.40 -5.69 -2.82
N PRO A 131 25.88 -5.97 -1.60
CA PRO A 131 25.29 -6.96 -0.69
C PRO A 131 23.85 -6.63 -0.26
N ASP A 132 23.49 -5.35 -0.25
CA ASP A 132 22.18 -4.85 0.18
C ASP A 132 21.26 -4.52 -1.01
N ALA A 133 21.63 -4.93 -2.23
CA ALA A 133 20.83 -4.69 -3.42
C ALA A 133 19.52 -5.50 -3.40
N ASP A 134 18.45 -4.84 -3.84
CA ASP A 134 17.18 -5.51 -4.11
C ASP A 134 17.23 -6.45 -5.33
N GLU A 135 16.22 -7.31 -5.47
CA GLU A 135 16.11 -8.26 -6.58
C GLU A 135 16.18 -7.60 -7.96
N GLN A 136 15.55 -6.43 -8.13
CA GLN A 136 15.53 -5.70 -9.40
C GLN A 136 16.94 -5.22 -9.78
N THR A 137 17.68 -4.70 -8.79
CA THR A 137 19.05 -4.22 -8.92
C THR A 137 19.97 -5.39 -9.20
N LEU A 138 19.86 -6.50 -8.47
CA LEU A 138 20.63 -7.72 -8.71
C LEU A 138 20.36 -8.31 -10.10
N MET A 139 19.09 -8.37 -10.53
CA MET A 139 18.72 -8.84 -11.88
C MET A 139 19.35 -7.95 -12.96
N ARG A 140 19.24 -6.62 -12.83
CA ARG A 140 19.82 -5.66 -13.77
C ARG A 140 21.35 -5.79 -13.82
N LEU A 141 22.00 -5.92 -12.66
CA LEU A 141 23.45 -6.08 -12.53
C LEU A 141 23.94 -7.42 -13.09
N ALA A 142 23.17 -8.50 -12.93
CA ALA A 142 23.48 -9.79 -13.52
C ALA A 142 23.32 -9.77 -15.06
N LEU A 143 22.21 -9.23 -15.57
CA LEU A 143 21.97 -9.10 -17.01
C LEU A 143 23.02 -8.22 -17.70
N ALA A 144 23.43 -7.11 -17.07
CA ALA A 144 24.48 -6.23 -17.61
C ALA A 144 25.83 -6.96 -17.78
N ARG A 145 26.12 -7.96 -16.93
CA ARG A 145 27.32 -8.80 -17.02
C ARG A 145 27.21 -9.90 -18.08
N LEU A 146 26.00 -10.41 -18.28
CA LEU A 146 25.70 -11.48 -19.24
C LEU A 146 25.47 -10.95 -20.67
N ALA A 147 25.15 -9.66 -20.81
CA ALA A 147 25.01 -9.01 -22.10
C ALA A 147 26.38 -8.98 -22.82
N PRO A 148 26.43 -9.38 -24.11
CA PRO A 148 27.66 -9.26 -24.88
C PRO A 148 28.08 -7.79 -24.96
N ARG A 149 29.32 -7.48 -24.57
CA ARG A 149 29.94 -6.19 -24.87
C ARG A 149 30.04 -6.06 -26.38
N ARG A 150 29.10 -5.33 -26.99
CA ARG A 150 29.20 -4.86 -28.37
C ARG A 150 30.09 -3.62 -28.43
#